data_AF-A0AKP7-F1
#
_entry.id   AF-A0AKP7-F1
#
_cell.length_a   1.000
_cell.length_b   1.000
_cell.length_c   1.000
_cell.angle_alpha   90.00
_cell.angle_beta   90.00
_cell.angle_gamma   90.00
#
_symmetry.space_group_name_H-M   'P 1'
#
loop_
_entity.id
_entity.type
_entity.pdbx_description
1 polymer ?
#
loop_
_entity_poly.entity_id
_entity_poly.type
_entity_poly.pdbx_seq_one_letter_code
_entity_poly.pdbx_strand_id
1 'polypeptide(L)'
;MEKSGFVADPIYGEIKNEIMTNTLENGEKVDIEDIMKRFQVSKRVAFSALHCLHKSGILCKNIGENGFSVAVNSEAEHREKSRLKLAFFHLNYAVQKLQEKDAEICATCLRKELVYIKLAVAEQDTNVFINHVKNFYACMIHYTEMPAMEKNIDILSQTLRNMREKLFFRDFTTDIAEALEKLVIHLEAKEFEKCHLVIQKFYDNNISILFS
;
A
#
# COMPACT_ATOMS: atom_id res chain seq x y z
N MET A 1 9.81 -21.53 -20.31
CA MET A 1 9.20 -20.85 -19.15
C MET A 1 10.24 -19.92 -18.56
N GLU A 2 10.20 -18.64 -18.92
CA GLU A 2 11.19 -17.67 -18.43
C GLU A 2 10.79 -17.11 -17.07
N LYS A 3 11.74 -17.18 -16.13
CA LYS A 3 11.69 -16.68 -14.76
C LYS A 3 11.68 -15.14 -14.76
N SER A 4 10.55 -14.52 -15.07
CA SER A 4 10.42 -13.05 -15.12
C SER A 4 10.45 -12.37 -13.74
N GLY A 5 10.31 -13.12 -12.65
CA GLY A 5 10.34 -12.58 -11.28
C GLY A 5 11.73 -12.24 -10.73
N PHE A 6 12.81 -12.82 -11.27
CA PHE A 6 14.15 -12.75 -10.66
C PHE A 6 15.01 -11.55 -11.09
N VAL A 7 14.67 -10.87 -12.21
CA VAL A 7 15.50 -9.78 -12.78
C VAL A 7 14.97 -8.39 -12.43
N ALA A 8 13.72 -8.29 -11.97
CA ALA A 8 13.16 -7.03 -11.50
C ALA A 8 13.75 -6.59 -10.14
N ASP A 9 14.13 -7.53 -9.28
CA ASP A 9 14.69 -7.25 -7.95
C ASP A 9 16.09 -6.59 -8.00
N PRO A 10 17.03 -7.03 -8.85
CA PRO A 10 18.30 -6.33 -9.08
C PRO A 10 18.12 -4.91 -9.60
N ILE A 11 17.28 -4.73 -10.63
CA ILE A 11 16.98 -3.40 -11.20
C ILE A 11 16.37 -2.49 -10.13
N TYR A 12 15.46 -3.02 -9.33
CA TYR A 12 14.84 -2.29 -8.21
C TYR A 12 15.86 -1.87 -7.16
N GLY A 13 16.72 -2.81 -6.71
CA GLY A 13 17.73 -2.56 -5.69
C GLY A 13 18.75 -1.51 -6.10
N GLU A 14 19.20 -1.57 -7.36
CA GLU A 14 20.24 -0.68 -7.87
C GLU A 14 19.72 0.74 -8.11
N ILE A 15 18.58 0.90 -8.79
CA ILE A 15 17.97 2.24 -8.99
C ILE A 15 17.61 2.87 -7.65
N LYS A 16 17.07 2.10 -6.71
CA LYS A 16 16.81 2.59 -5.35
C LYS A 16 18.10 3.06 -4.68
N ASN A 17 19.20 2.31 -4.80
CA ASN A 17 20.47 2.69 -4.21
C ASN A 17 21.01 3.98 -4.82
N GLU A 18 20.96 4.14 -6.15
CA GLU A 18 21.40 5.35 -6.85
C GLU A 18 20.65 6.61 -6.43
N ILE A 19 19.35 6.49 -6.19
CA ILE A 19 18.54 7.60 -5.64
C ILE A 19 18.97 7.90 -4.20
N MET A 20 19.18 6.87 -3.37
CA MET A 20 19.62 7.05 -1.98
C MET A 20 21.03 7.64 -1.86
N THR A 21 21.90 7.42 -2.87
CA THR A 21 23.25 7.98 -2.92
C THR A 21 23.34 9.28 -3.72
N ASN A 22 22.20 9.87 -4.13
CA ASN A 22 22.12 11.07 -4.98
C ASN A 22 22.91 10.94 -6.30
N THR A 23 23.05 9.72 -6.82
CA THR A 23 23.62 9.48 -8.16
C THR A 23 22.58 9.69 -9.24
N LEU A 24 21.31 9.43 -8.92
CA LEU A 24 20.14 9.87 -9.69
C LEU A 24 19.41 10.95 -8.89
N GLU A 25 19.31 12.15 -9.45
CA GLU A 25 18.69 13.29 -8.78
C GLU A 25 17.17 13.30 -8.91
N ASN A 26 16.49 13.96 -7.97
CA ASN A 26 15.04 14.14 -8.03
C ASN A 26 14.61 14.82 -9.34
N GLY A 27 13.65 14.22 -10.04
CA GLY A 27 13.18 14.71 -11.34
C GLY A 27 14.03 14.27 -12.54
N GLU A 28 15.17 13.61 -12.32
CA GLU A 28 16.00 13.08 -13.40
C GLU A 28 15.26 11.99 -14.18
N LYS A 29 15.39 12.01 -15.52
CA LYS A 29 14.74 11.02 -16.40
C LYS A 29 15.49 9.69 -16.31
N VAL A 30 14.75 8.60 -16.13
CA VAL A 30 15.27 7.24 -16.19
C VAL A 30 15.03 6.68 -17.60
N ASP A 31 16.10 6.54 -18.37
CA ASP A 31 16.04 6.04 -19.74
C ASP A 31 15.91 4.50 -19.78
N ILE A 32 14.86 4.02 -20.42
CA ILE A 32 14.62 2.58 -20.63
C ILE A 32 15.76 1.94 -21.42
N GLU A 33 16.34 2.64 -22.39
CA GLU A 33 17.44 2.10 -23.20
C GLU A 33 18.72 1.90 -22.39
N ASP A 34 18.97 2.78 -21.41
CA ASP A 34 20.09 2.64 -20.48
C ASP A 34 19.90 1.41 -19.58
N ILE A 35 18.71 1.23 -18.99
CA ILE A 35 18.39 0.06 -18.17
C ILE A 35 18.50 -1.24 -18.99
N MET A 36 18.05 -1.25 -20.25
CA MET A 36 18.22 -2.41 -21.12
C MET A 36 19.69 -2.77 -21.33
N LYS A 37 20.55 -1.78 -21.56
CA LYS A 37 22.00 -1.99 -21.77
C LYS A 37 22.69 -2.43 -20.49
N ARG A 38 22.42 -1.74 -19.38
CA ARG A 38 23.08 -1.96 -18.09
C ARG A 38 22.79 -3.32 -17.49
N PHE A 39 21.53 -3.76 -17.58
CA PHE A 39 21.08 -5.04 -17.03
C PHE A 39 21.01 -6.16 -18.07
N GLN A 40 21.33 -5.87 -19.34
CA GLN A 40 21.27 -6.83 -20.47
C GLN A 40 19.89 -7.51 -20.58
N VAL A 41 18.82 -6.73 -20.49
CA VAL A 41 17.44 -7.23 -20.52
C VAL A 41 16.67 -6.74 -21.73
N SER A 42 15.60 -7.47 -22.08
CA SER A 42 14.67 -7.01 -23.10
C SER A 42 13.92 -5.75 -22.67
N LYS A 43 13.49 -4.94 -23.65
CA LYS A 43 12.66 -3.74 -23.41
C LYS A 43 11.44 -4.02 -22.56
N ARG A 44 10.81 -5.17 -22.75
CA ARG A 44 9.63 -5.60 -21.97
C ARG A 44 9.97 -5.77 -20.50
N VAL A 45 11.10 -6.43 -20.19
CA VAL A 45 11.55 -6.67 -18.81
C VAL A 45 11.98 -5.35 -18.15
N ALA A 46 12.74 -4.50 -18.84
CA ALA A 46 13.11 -3.17 -18.36
C ALA A 46 11.86 -2.31 -18.05
N PHE A 47 10.90 -2.29 -18.97
CA PHE A 47 9.66 -1.56 -18.79
C PHE A 47 8.82 -2.09 -17.62
N SER A 48 8.72 -3.42 -17.46
CA SER A 48 8.04 -4.02 -16.31
C SER A 48 8.72 -3.67 -14.99
N ALA A 49 10.05 -3.68 -14.92
CA ALA A 49 10.80 -3.31 -13.72
C ALA A 49 10.60 -1.83 -13.35
N LEU A 50 10.72 -0.92 -14.32
CA LEU A 50 10.46 0.52 -14.11
C LEU A 50 8.99 0.78 -13.75
N HIS A 51 8.06 0.02 -14.30
CA HIS A 51 6.66 0.09 -13.92
C HIS A 51 6.43 -0.40 -12.48
N CYS A 52 7.17 -1.40 -12.01
CA CYS A 52 7.17 -1.80 -10.59
C CYS A 52 7.74 -0.69 -9.69
N LEU A 53 8.79 -0.01 -10.12
CA LEU A 53 9.38 1.15 -9.41
C LEU A 53 8.44 2.37 -9.40
N HIS A 54 7.68 2.58 -10.46
CA HIS A 54 6.59 3.56 -10.49
C HIS A 54 5.48 3.17 -9.52
N LYS A 55 5.02 1.91 -9.56
CA LYS A 55 4.06 1.37 -8.59
C LYS A 55 4.58 1.42 -7.17
N SER A 56 5.89 1.38 -6.92
CA SER A 56 6.49 1.54 -5.59
C SER A 56 6.63 3.01 -5.16
N GLY A 57 6.49 3.96 -6.10
CA GLY A 57 6.54 5.40 -5.82
C GLY A 57 7.94 6.00 -5.82
N ILE A 58 8.92 5.22 -6.28
CA ILE A 58 10.30 5.66 -6.48
C ILE A 58 10.39 6.49 -7.77
N LEU A 59 9.62 6.11 -8.79
CA LEU A 59 9.55 6.81 -10.06
C LEU A 59 8.16 7.42 -10.29
N CYS A 60 8.12 8.52 -11.03
CA CYS A 60 6.93 9.09 -11.63
C CYS A 60 6.89 8.73 -13.12
N LYS A 61 5.69 8.53 -13.68
CA LYS A 61 5.54 8.39 -15.13
C LYS A 61 5.47 9.78 -15.76
N ASN A 62 6.25 10.02 -16.80
CA ASN A 62 6.24 11.31 -17.50
C ASN A 62 4.92 11.48 -18.26
N ILE A 63 4.22 12.59 -18.05
CA ILE A 63 2.95 12.88 -18.74
C ILE A 63 3.26 13.13 -20.22
N GLY A 64 2.64 12.36 -21.12
CA GLY A 64 2.79 12.51 -22.58
C GLY A 64 3.99 11.78 -23.20
N GLU A 65 4.86 11.15 -22.41
CA GLU A 65 6.03 10.38 -22.88
C GLU A 65 5.99 8.93 -22.36
N ASN A 66 6.56 7.99 -23.12
CA ASN A 66 6.82 6.62 -22.66
C ASN A 66 8.11 6.58 -21.80
N GLY A 67 8.15 7.35 -20.72
CA GLY A 67 9.32 7.50 -19.86
C GLY A 67 8.99 7.60 -18.38
N PHE A 68 10.00 7.38 -17.55
CA PHE A 68 9.92 7.52 -16.10
C PHE A 68 10.92 8.59 -15.64
N SER A 69 10.64 9.23 -14.51
CA SER A 69 11.58 10.13 -13.83
C SER A 69 11.66 9.77 -12.35
N VAL A 70 12.76 10.12 -11.68
CA VAL A 70 12.84 10.02 -10.22
C VAL A 70 11.76 10.91 -9.62
N ALA A 71 10.98 10.36 -8.69
CA ALA A 71 9.90 11.10 -8.06
C ALA A 71 10.48 12.29 -7.26
N VAL A 72 9.92 13.50 -7.45
CA VAL A 72 10.33 14.73 -6.73
C VAL A 72 9.73 14.75 -5.31
N ASN A 73 9.66 13.59 -4.66
CA ASN A 73 9.10 13.45 -3.32
C ASN A 73 10.25 13.52 -2.32
N SER A 74 10.02 14.14 -1.16
CA SER A 74 11.02 14.06 -0.08
C SER A 74 11.22 12.60 0.36
N GLU A 75 12.41 12.22 0.84
CA GLU A 75 12.66 10.88 1.42
C GLU A 75 11.59 10.51 2.48
N ALA A 76 11.12 11.52 3.22
CA ALA A 76 10.04 11.41 4.18
C ALA A 76 8.71 10.96 3.55
N GLU A 77 8.31 11.54 2.41
CA GLU A 77 7.09 11.13 1.68
C GLU A 77 7.22 9.74 1.07
N HIS A 78 8.38 9.38 0.51
CA HIS A 78 8.62 8.02 0.02
C HIS A 78 8.54 6.99 1.15
N ARG A 79 9.10 7.33 2.33
CA ARG A 79 9.02 6.50 3.53
C ARG A 79 7.58 6.36 4.02
N GLU A 80 6.79 7.43 4.05
CA GLU A 80 5.36 7.37 4.40
C GLU A 80 4.56 6.51 3.43
N LYS A 81 4.79 6.66 2.12
CA LYS A 81 4.15 5.84 1.08
C LYS A 81 4.50 4.36 1.27
N SER A 82 5.77 4.03 1.45
CA SER A 82 6.23 2.65 1.68
C SER A 82 5.57 2.01 2.90
N ARG A 83 5.36 2.79 3.96
CA ARG A 83 4.70 2.37 5.20
C ARG A 83 3.21 2.06 5.01
N LEU A 84 2.49 2.88 4.25
CA LEU A 84 1.09 2.59 3.91
C LEU A 84 0.95 1.34 3.05
N LYS A 85 1.83 1.16 2.07
CA LYS A 85 1.89 -0.07 1.25
C LYS A 85 2.04 -1.31 2.10
N LEU A 86 2.93 -1.24 3.08
CA LEU A 86 3.19 -2.34 4.00
C LEU A 86 1.95 -2.71 4.83
N ALA A 87 1.14 -1.74 5.25
CA ALA A 87 -0.14 -2.02 5.92
C ALA A 87 -1.12 -2.81 5.03
N PHE A 88 -1.21 -2.46 3.74
CA PHE A 88 -2.03 -3.21 2.77
C PHE A 88 -1.54 -4.63 2.54
N PHE A 89 -0.22 -4.81 2.36
CA PHE A 89 0.37 -6.14 2.21
C PHE A 89 0.05 -7.03 3.41
N HIS A 90 0.10 -6.47 4.62
CA HIS A 90 -0.22 -7.24 5.81
C HIS A 90 -1.69 -7.60 5.96
N LEU A 91 -2.62 -6.71 5.61
CA LEU A 91 -4.03 -7.07 5.53
C LEU A 91 -4.24 -8.21 4.53
N ASN A 92 -3.58 -8.13 3.37
CA ASN A 92 -3.70 -9.13 2.33
C ASN A 92 -3.19 -10.51 2.82
N TYR A 93 -2.05 -10.51 3.51
CA TYR A 93 -1.48 -11.73 4.08
C TYR A 93 -2.31 -12.26 5.27
N ALA A 94 -2.92 -11.38 6.06
CA ALA A 94 -3.87 -11.77 7.11
C ALA A 94 -5.06 -12.54 6.52
N VAL A 95 -5.66 -12.03 5.44
CA VAL A 95 -6.74 -12.73 4.72
C VAL A 95 -6.25 -14.10 4.23
N GLN A 96 -5.06 -14.17 3.62
CA GLN A 96 -4.49 -15.43 3.14
C GLN A 96 -4.31 -16.44 4.29
N LYS A 97 -3.81 -15.99 5.45
CA LYS A 97 -3.61 -16.86 6.61
C LYS A 97 -4.94 -17.36 7.19
N LEU A 98 -5.99 -16.55 7.16
CA LEU A 98 -7.34 -16.97 7.54
C LEU A 98 -7.88 -18.04 6.58
N GLN A 99 -7.64 -17.88 5.28
CA GLN A 99 -7.99 -18.86 4.26
C GLN A 99 -7.25 -20.19 4.47
N GLU A 100 -5.93 -20.15 4.67
CA GLU A 100 -5.09 -21.34 4.87
C GLU A 100 -5.49 -22.14 6.13
N LYS A 101 -5.92 -21.44 7.19
CA LYS A 101 -6.35 -22.05 8.45
C LYS A 101 -7.84 -22.42 8.50
N ASP A 102 -8.62 -22.02 7.49
CA ASP A 102 -10.10 -21.97 7.54
C ASP A 102 -10.62 -21.39 8.88
N ALA A 103 -9.91 -20.37 9.39
CA ALA A 103 -10.13 -19.87 10.74
C ALA A 103 -11.47 -19.11 10.83
N GLU A 104 -12.23 -19.38 11.88
CA GLU A 104 -13.39 -18.56 12.22
C GLU A 104 -12.93 -17.20 12.75
N ILE A 105 -13.52 -16.15 12.20
CA ILE A 105 -13.24 -14.76 12.58
C ILE A 105 -14.40 -14.29 13.45
N CYS A 106 -14.12 -13.60 14.54
CA CYS A 106 -15.19 -12.92 15.28
C CYS A 106 -15.66 -11.69 14.52
N ALA A 107 -16.71 -11.88 13.72
CA ALA A 107 -17.48 -10.84 13.06
C ALA A 107 -17.86 -9.71 14.03
N THR A 108 -18.19 -10.05 15.29
CA THR A 108 -18.62 -9.09 16.31
C THR A 108 -17.52 -8.09 16.68
N CYS A 109 -16.25 -8.52 16.77
CA CYS A 109 -15.12 -7.62 17.05
C CYS A 109 -14.95 -6.61 15.91
N LEU A 110 -14.88 -7.11 14.68
CA LEU A 110 -14.66 -6.28 13.50
C LEU A 110 -15.83 -5.32 13.23
N ARG A 111 -17.08 -5.79 13.36
CA ARG A 111 -18.28 -4.95 13.18
C ARG A 111 -18.38 -3.85 14.23
N LYS A 112 -18.04 -4.16 15.50
CA LYS A 112 -18.05 -3.15 16.56
C LYS A 112 -17.08 -2.01 16.23
N GLU A 113 -15.85 -2.34 15.87
CA GLU A 113 -14.87 -1.31 15.50
C GLU A 113 -15.28 -0.57 14.23
N LEU A 114 -15.88 -1.23 13.25
CA LEU A 114 -16.40 -0.60 12.03
C LEU A 114 -17.48 0.45 12.30
N VAL A 115 -18.38 0.22 13.26
CA VAL A 115 -19.40 1.21 13.66
C VAL A 115 -18.72 2.49 14.16
N TYR A 116 -17.74 2.37 15.05
CA TYR A 116 -17.01 3.54 15.57
C TYR A 116 -16.18 4.24 14.49
N ILE A 117 -15.55 3.50 13.57
CA ILE A 117 -14.84 4.06 12.42
C ILE A 117 -15.81 4.93 11.58
N LYS A 118 -16.99 4.41 11.22
CA LYS A 118 -17.97 5.13 10.41
C LYS A 118 -18.52 6.37 11.10
N LEU A 119 -18.79 6.28 12.41
CA LEU A 119 -19.19 7.44 13.22
C LEU A 119 -18.09 8.51 13.25
N ALA A 120 -16.85 8.11 13.47
CA ALA A 120 -15.71 9.03 13.50
C ALA A 120 -15.47 9.73 12.14
N VAL A 121 -15.71 9.04 11.01
CA VAL A 121 -15.68 9.67 9.68
C VAL A 121 -16.78 10.72 9.55
N ALA A 122 -18.00 10.40 9.96
CA ALA A 122 -19.14 11.33 9.88
C ALA A 122 -18.94 12.58 10.76
N GLU A 123 -18.39 12.40 11.96
CA GLU A 123 -18.09 13.46 12.93
C GLU A 123 -16.77 14.17 12.67
N GLN A 124 -15.97 13.68 11.70
CA GLN A 124 -14.62 14.15 11.38
C GLN A 124 -13.64 14.06 12.57
N ASP A 125 -13.89 13.17 13.53
CA ASP A 125 -12.98 12.91 14.65
C ASP A 125 -11.85 11.98 14.22
N THR A 126 -10.75 12.61 13.80
CA THR A 126 -9.55 11.90 13.33
C THR A 126 -8.92 11.03 14.42
N ASN A 127 -8.96 11.45 15.68
CA ASN A 127 -8.32 10.69 16.75
C ASN A 127 -9.09 9.40 17.04
N VAL A 128 -10.42 9.50 17.12
CA VAL A 128 -11.31 8.36 17.29
C VAL A 128 -11.19 7.44 16.07
N PHE A 129 -11.19 7.99 14.85
CA PHE A 129 -10.99 7.21 13.63
C PHE A 129 -9.70 6.37 13.68
N ILE A 130 -8.55 7.00 13.94
CA ILE A 130 -7.25 6.32 13.98
C ILE A 130 -7.24 5.23 15.05
N ASN A 131 -7.81 5.51 16.23
CA ASN A 131 -7.83 4.56 17.33
C ASN A 131 -8.67 3.31 16.99
N HIS A 132 -9.83 3.49 16.37
CA HIS A 132 -10.68 2.36 16.01
C HIS A 132 -10.18 1.60 14.77
N VAL A 133 -9.50 2.25 13.81
CA VAL A 133 -8.75 1.54 12.76
C VAL A 133 -7.66 0.67 13.38
N LYS A 134 -6.91 1.18 14.37
CA LYS A 134 -5.92 0.39 15.11
C LYS A 134 -6.55 -0.82 15.81
N ASN A 135 -7.70 -0.65 16.47
CA ASN A 135 -8.42 -1.75 17.11
C ASN A 135 -8.96 -2.77 16.11
N PHE A 136 -9.44 -2.33 14.95
CA PHE A 136 -9.87 -3.21 13.87
C PHE A 136 -8.73 -4.14 13.44
N TYR A 137 -7.54 -3.58 13.21
CA TYR A 137 -6.37 -4.40 12.89
C TYR A 137 -5.96 -5.30 14.07
N ALA A 138 -6.09 -4.85 15.32
CA ALA A 138 -5.84 -5.70 16.47
C ALA A 138 -6.78 -6.94 16.52
N CYS A 139 -8.07 -6.78 16.16
CA CYS A 139 -8.96 -7.92 15.97
C CYS A 139 -8.40 -8.87 14.90
N MET A 140 -7.97 -8.36 13.73
CA MET A 140 -7.37 -9.19 12.68
C MET A 140 -6.10 -9.93 13.13
N ILE A 141 -5.23 -9.27 13.91
CA ILE A 141 -4.02 -9.88 14.47
C ILE A 141 -4.36 -11.03 15.40
N HIS A 142 -5.38 -10.85 16.25
CA HIS A 142 -5.79 -11.90 17.18
C HIS A 142 -6.17 -13.19 16.46
N TYR A 143 -6.94 -13.11 15.37
CA TYR A 143 -7.35 -14.29 14.59
C TYR A 143 -6.27 -14.84 13.66
N THR A 144 -5.34 -13.99 13.25
CA THR A 144 -4.27 -14.40 12.34
C THR A 144 -3.02 -14.83 13.08
N GLU A 145 -2.82 -14.47 14.35
CA GLU A 145 -1.58 -14.64 15.10
C GLU A 145 -0.39 -14.09 14.32
N MET A 146 -0.48 -12.83 13.86
CA MET A 146 0.56 -12.18 13.07
C MET A 146 1.20 -11.01 13.84
N PRO A 147 2.25 -11.26 14.65
CA PRO A 147 2.94 -10.19 15.38
C PRO A 147 3.55 -9.12 14.46
N ALA A 148 3.91 -9.48 13.22
CA ALA A 148 4.44 -8.54 12.23
C ALA A 148 3.46 -7.39 11.93
N MET A 149 2.15 -7.61 12.10
CA MET A 149 1.15 -6.55 11.92
C MET A 149 1.14 -5.54 13.07
N GLU A 150 1.52 -5.91 14.29
CA GLU A 150 1.43 -5.03 15.46
C GLU A 150 2.29 -3.77 15.28
N LYS A 151 3.57 -3.96 14.91
CA LYS A 151 4.49 -2.85 14.62
C LYS A 151 4.00 -1.96 13.48
N ASN A 152 3.27 -2.53 12.52
CA ASN A 152 2.78 -1.80 11.37
C ASN A 152 1.50 -1.02 11.66
N ILE A 153 0.71 -1.40 12.66
CA ILE A 153 -0.43 -0.62 13.12
C ILE A 153 0.03 0.72 13.72
N ASP A 154 1.12 0.72 14.49
CA ASP A 154 1.67 1.95 15.06
C ASP A 154 2.18 2.88 13.97
N ILE A 155 2.84 2.31 12.96
CA ILE A 155 3.29 3.02 11.78
C ILE A 155 2.11 3.61 10.99
N LEU A 156 1.08 2.81 10.71
CA LEU A 156 -0.14 3.26 10.03
C LEU A 156 -0.80 4.41 10.81
N SER A 157 -0.96 4.26 12.12
CA SER A 157 -1.54 5.29 12.98
C SER A 157 -0.76 6.60 12.92
N GLN A 158 0.58 6.53 12.94
CA GLN A 158 1.42 7.71 12.81
C GLN A 158 1.29 8.34 11.41
N THR A 159 1.25 7.53 10.35
CA THR A 159 1.07 8.05 9.00
C THR A 159 -0.30 8.72 8.83
N LEU A 160 -1.37 8.14 9.37
CA LEU A 160 -2.70 8.75 9.38
C LEU A 160 -2.69 10.11 10.12
N ARG A 161 -1.96 10.23 11.23
CA ARG A 161 -1.78 11.51 11.94
C ARG A 161 -1.06 12.54 11.08
N ASN A 162 0.02 12.14 10.41
CA ASN A 162 0.79 13.04 9.54
C ASN A 162 -0.02 13.49 8.32
N MET A 163 -0.95 12.67 7.85
CA MET A 163 -1.83 13.00 6.73
C MET A 163 -3.01 13.90 7.10
N ARG A 164 -3.28 14.12 8.39
CA ARG A 164 -4.45 14.88 8.87
C ARG A 164 -4.58 16.27 8.24
N GLU A 165 -3.47 16.93 7.96
CA GLU A 165 -3.44 18.29 7.41
C GLU A 165 -3.55 18.33 5.87
N LYS A 166 -3.63 17.17 5.19
CA LYS A 166 -3.73 17.11 3.73
C LYS A 166 -5.16 17.34 3.24
N LEU A 167 -5.31 18.07 2.13
CA LEU A 167 -6.58 18.48 1.53
C LEU A 167 -7.56 17.33 1.25
N PHE A 168 -7.06 16.11 1.05
CA PHE A 168 -7.86 14.93 0.67
C PHE A 168 -8.07 13.94 1.83
N PHE A 169 -7.69 14.29 3.06
CA PHE A 169 -7.76 13.37 4.20
C PHE A 169 -9.19 12.88 4.47
N ARG A 170 -10.21 13.72 4.23
CA ARG A 170 -11.62 13.36 4.42
C ARG A 170 -12.10 12.29 3.42
N ASP A 171 -11.76 12.44 2.15
CA ASP A 171 -12.13 11.47 1.12
C ASP A 171 -11.40 10.15 1.38
N PHE A 172 -10.13 10.24 1.76
CA PHE A 172 -9.32 9.10 2.17
C PHE A 172 -9.91 8.33 3.36
N THR A 173 -10.33 8.99 4.45
CA THR A 173 -10.93 8.29 5.60
C THR A 173 -12.28 7.65 5.27
N THR A 174 -13.04 8.25 4.35
CA THR A 174 -14.29 7.68 3.83
C THR A 174 -14.00 6.40 3.03
N ASP A 175 -13.02 6.44 2.12
CA ASP A 175 -12.58 5.28 1.36
C ASP A 175 -12.08 4.14 2.24
N ILE A 176 -11.34 4.45 3.31
CA ILE A 176 -10.92 3.45 4.31
C ILE A 176 -12.15 2.77 4.92
N ALA A 177 -13.12 3.55 5.39
CA ALA A 177 -14.29 3.00 6.08
C ALA A 177 -15.10 2.08 5.16
N GLU A 178 -15.31 2.48 3.91
CA GLU A 178 -16.02 1.66 2.93
C GLU A 178 -15.26 0.38 2.55
N ALA A 179 -13.93 0.46 2.40
CA ALA A 179 -13.11 -0.70 2.10
C ALA A 179 -13.11 -1.71 3.24
N LEU A 180 -13.00 -1.25 4.49
CA LEU A 180 -13.09 -2.10 5.68
C LEU A 180 -14.49 -2.73 5.82
N GLU A 181 -15.55 -2.00 5.50
CA GLU A 181 -16.92 -2.55 5.49
C GLU A 181 -17.07 -3.70 4.49
N LYS A 182 -16.65 -3.48 3.24
CA LYS A 182 -16.66 -4.53 2.20
C LYS A 182 -15.80 -5.73 2.60
N LEU A 183 -14.64 -5.48 3.22
CA LEU A 183 -13.75 -6.53 3.71
C LEU A 183 -14.44 -7.38 4.78
N VAL A 184 -15.10 -6.78 5.77
CA VAL A 184 -15.83 -7.52 6.82
C VAL A 184 -16.93 -8.38 6.22
N ILE A 185 -17.73 -7.84 5.29
CA ILE A 185 -18.82 -8.58 4.63
C ILE A 185 -18.28 -9.85 3.95
N HIS A 186 -17.19 -9.73 3.19
CA HIS A 186 -16.61 -10.88 2.49
C HIS A 186 -15.91 -11.86 3.43
N LEU A 187 -15.27 -11.37 4.51
CA LEU A 187 -14.66 -12.22 5.53
C LEU A 187 -15.72 -13.08 6.23
N GLU A 188 -16.88 -12.52 6.56
CA GLU A 188 -18.01 -13.24 7.17
C GLU A 188 -18.57 -14.32 6.24
N ALA A 189 -18.63 -14.03 4.95
CA ALA A 189 -19.07 -14.98 3.92
C ALA A 189 -17.97 -15.98 3.51
N LYS A 190 -16.76 -15.91 4.11
CA LYS A 190 -15.57 -16.67 3.71
C LYS A 190 -15.20 -16.54 2.22
N GLU A 191 -15.52 -15.40 1.61
CA GLU A 191 -15.24 -15.08 0.21
C GLU A 191 -13.83 -14.47 0.06
N PHE A 192 -12.79 -15.24 0.41
CA PHE A 192 -11.40 -14.74 0.53
C PHE A 192 -10.86 -14.09 -0.75
N GLU A 193 -11.21 -14.59 -1.93
CA GLU A 193 -10.84 -13.98 -3.22
C GLU A 193 -11.40 -12.57 -3.36
N LYS A 194 -12.63 -12.33 -2.89
CA LYS A 194 -13.24 -11.00 -2.88
C LYS A 194 -12.59 -10.09 -1.83
N CYS A 195 -12.17 -10.63 -0.68
CA CYS A 195 -11.39 -9.89 0.30
C CYS A 195 -10.09 -9.35 -0.32
N HIS A 196 -9.35 -10.19 -1.05
CA HIS A 196 -8.13 -9.78 -1.76
C HIS A 196 -8.42 -8.69 -2.81
N LEU A 197 -9.51 -8.82 -3.57
CA LEU A 197 -9.94 -7.80 -4.53
C LEU A 197 -10.31 -6.46 -3.88
N VAL A 198 -10.96 -6.47 -2.72
CA VAL A 198 -11.26 -5.26 -1.96
C VAL A 198 -9.98 -4.55 -1.52
N ILE A 199 -9.02 -5.29 -0.96
CA ILE A 199 -7.72 -4.74 -0.53
C ILE A 199 -6.96 -4.16 -1.71
N GLN A 200 -6.98 -4.84 -2.85
CA GLN A 200 -6.31 -4.37 -4.07
C GLN A 200 -6.95 -3.09 -4.63
N LYS A 201 -8.28 -3.03 -4.72
CA LYS A 201 -8.99 -1.81 -5.15
C LYS A 201 -8.74 -0.64 -4.21
N PHE A 202 -8.72 -0.91 -2.90
CA PHE A 202 -8.43 0.09 -1.90
C PHE A 202 -7.01 0.64 -2.05
N TYR A 203 -6.02 -0.24 -2.27
CA TYR A 203 -4.65 0.12 -2.60
C TYR A 203 -4.59 1.00 -3.86
N ASP A 204 -5.22 0.58 -4.96
CA ASP A 204 -5.16 1.29 -6.24
C ASP A 204 -5.81 2.70 -6.13
N ASN A 205 -6.97 2.81 -5.46
CA ASN A 205 -7.67 4.09 -5.28
C ASN A 205 -6.90 5.07 -4.38
N ASN A 206 -6.30 4.56 -3.31
CA ASN A 206 -5.63 5.43 -2.34
C ASN A 206 -4.20 5.76 -2.76
N ILE A 207 -3.59 4.94 -3.62
CA ILE A 207 -2.37 5.34 -4.33
C ILE A 207 -2.64 6.49 -5.28
N SER A 208 -3.77 6.59 -5.98
CA SER A 208 -4.01 7.84 -6.74
C SER A 208 -4.07 9.07 -5.83
N ILE A 209 -4.75 9.00 -4.69
CA ILE A 209 -4.91 10.14 -3.75
C ILE A 209 -3.60 10.52 -3.05
N LEU A 210 -2.74 9.53 -2.78
CA LEU A 210 -1.44 9.74 -2.13
C LEU A 210 -0.33 10.17 -3.11
N PHE A 211 -0.57 10.10 -4.43
CA PHE A 211 0.41 10.31 -5.49
C PHE A 211 0.00 11.38 -6.50
N SER A 212 -1.18 12.00 -6.34
CA SER A 212 -1.62 13.24 -6.98
C SER A 212 -1.24 14.45 -6.17
#